data_AF-A0A1X1ZFX6-F1
#
_entry.id   AF-A0A1X1ZFX6-F1
#
_cell.length_a   1.000
_cell.length_b   1.000
_cell.length_c   1.000
_cell.angle_alpha   90.00
_cell.angle_beta   90.00
_cell.angle_gamma   90.00
#
_symmetry.space_group_name_H-M   'P 1'
#
loop_
_entity.id
_entity.type
_entity.pdbx_description
1 polymer ?
#
loop_
_entity_poly.entity_id
_entity_poly.type
_entity_poly.pdbx_seq_one_letter_code
_entity_poly.pdbx_strand_id
1 'polypeptide(L)'
;MTDTTATESAVPAPTSTDAAETPAVGTDTPGEAESGSQGENGEASEEPKGRAAQYRKRAQDAEAKVAEVEAQSAELAATVERLQRLHVEQSIAATGLKPAAVFAVAQLSELIGEDGLPDKSKLDAAVHAAQEQLGAAPKPAAVQRQRGMVSGASGYPAGPKSNGWAAAFSPPDD
;
A
#
# COMPACT_ATOMS: atom_id res chain seq x y z
N MET A 1 40.19 -40.25 -39.12
CA MET A 1 38.97 -40.88 -38.57
C MET A 1 38.69 -40.23 -37.23
N THR A 2 37.84 -39.21 -37.23
CA THR A 2 36.97 -38.82 -36.11
C THR A 2 35.89 -37.93 -36.70
N ASP A 3 34.66 -38.38 -36.48
CA ASP A 3 33.45 -38.06 -37.21
C ASP A 3 32.89 -36.65 -36.98
N THR A 4 32.23 -36.19 -38.04
CA THR A 4 31.19 -35.16 -38.05
C THR A 4 30.03 -35.58 -37.18
N THR A 5 29.54 -34.70 -36.30
CA THR A 5 28.09 -34.65 -35.99
C THR A 5 27.70 -33.26 -35.54
N ALA A 6 26.99 -32.57 -36.43
CA ALA A 6 26.19 -31.41 -36.10
C ALA A 6 24.97 -31.90 -35.32
N THR A 7 24.76 -31.37 -34.11
CA THR A 7 23.52 -31.58 -33.36
C THR A 7 22.77 -30.27 -33.30
N GLU A 8 21.75 -30.27 -34.13
CA GLU A 8 20.66 -29.35 -34.36
C GLU A 8 20.02 -28.82 -33.07
N SER A 9 19.77 -27.51 -33.09
CA SER A 9 19.10 -26.74 -32.07
C SER A 9 17.64 -27.19 -31.94
N ALA A 10 17.33 -27.99 -30.91
CA ALA A 10 15.96 -28.36 -30.59
C ALA A 10 15.22 -27.18 -29.94
N VAL A 11 14.35 -26.56 -30.74
CA VAL A 11 13.31 -25.63 -30.29
C VAL A 11 12.25 -26.44 -29.53
N PRO A 12 11.91 -26.12 -28.27
CA PRO A 12 10.75 -26.74 -27.65
C PRO A 12 9.48 -26.15 -28.29
N ALA A 13 8.71 -27.01 -28.97
CA ALA A 13 7.35 -26.72 -29.38
C ALA A 13 6.45 -26.53 -28.14
N PRO A 14 5.60 -25.50 -28.05
CA PRO A 14 4.54 -25.48 -27.05
C PRO A 14 3.46 -26.48 -27.49
N THR A 15 3.36 -27.60 -26.79
CA THR A 15 2.16 -28.45 -26.82
C THR A 15 1.03 -27.69 -26.12
N SER A 16 0.12 -27.12 -26.90
CA SER A 16 -1.21 -26.74 -26.42
C SER A 16 -1.96 -27.99 -25.98
N THR A 17 -1.98 -28.23 -24.67
CA THR A 17 -2.99 -29.08 -24.03
C THR A 17 -4.15 -28.19 -23.62
N ASP A 18 -5.20 -28.33 -24.42
CA ASP A 18 -6.59 -28.05 -24.14
C ASP A 18 -7.02 -28.59 -22.77
N ALA A 19 -7.48 -27.69 -21.90
CA ALA A 19 -8.37 -27.95 -20.76
C ALA A 19 -8.85 -26.59 -20.23
N ALA A 20 -9.76 -25.97 -20.99
CA ALA A 20 -10.52 -24.83 -20.50
C ALA A 20 -11.46 -25.30 -19.37
N GLU A 21 -11.02 -25.11 -18.13
CA GLU A 21 -11.85 -25.28 -16.95
C GLU A 21 -12.94 -24.21 -16.97
N THR A 22 -14.15 -24.64 -17.31
CA THR A 22 -15.35 -23.80 -17.40
C THR A 22 -15.84 -23.54 -15.97
N PRO A 23 -15.92 -22.31 -15.46
CA PRO A 23 -16.66 -22.07 -14.23
C PRO A 23 -18.14 -22.30 -14.52
N ALA A 24 -18.70 -23.33 -13.88
CA ALA A 24 -20.13 -23.57 -13.83
C ALA A 24 -20.80 -22.36 -13.17
N VAL A 25 -21.42 -21.51 -13.98
CA VAL A 25 -22.35 -20.48 -13.51
C VAL A 25 -23.52 -21.21 -12.88
N GLY A 26 -23.62 -21.10 -11.55
CA GLY A 26 -24.80 -21.50 -10.80
C GLY A 26 -26.01 -20.77 -11.38
N THR A 27 -26.97 -21.54 -11.86
CA THR A 27 -28.28 -21.04 -12.28
C THR A 27 -29.04 -20.67 -11.00
N ASP A 28 -28.84 -19.46 -10.49
CA ASP A 28 -29.74 -18.88 -9.51
C ASP A 28 -30.97 -18.35 -10.26
N THR A 29 -32.02 -19.15 -10.18
CA THR A 29 -33.38 -18.85 -10.58
C THR A 29 -33.78 -17.44 -10.14
N PRO A 30 -34.19 -16.54 -11.05
CA PRO A 30 -34.94 -15.37 -10.66
C PRO A 30 -36.30 -15.87 -10.16
N GLY A 31 -36.48 -15.86 -8.84
CA GLY A 31 -37.78 -16.06 -8.22
C GLY A 31 -38.78 -15.08 -8.83
N GLU A 32 -39.98 -15.58 -9.13
CA GLU A 32 -41.17 -14.80 -9.43
C GLU A 32 -41.31 -13.65 -8.41
N ALA A 33 -40.91 -12.45 -8.82
CA ALA A 33 -41.37 -11.24 -8.18
C ALA A 33 -42.81 -11.04 -8.66
N GLU A 34 -43.73 -11.33 -7.75
CA GLU A 34 -45.15 -11.23 -7.95
C GLU A 34 -45.53 -9.95 -8.70
N SER A 35 -46.37 -10.14 -9.71
CA SER A 35 -47.12 -9.10 -10.39
C SER A 35 -48.05 -8.39 -9.39
N GLY A 36 -47.49 -7.49 -8.60
CA GLY A 36 -48.20 -6.52 -7.79
C GLY A 36 -48.82 -5.44 -8.68
N SER A 37 -49.90 -5.81 -9.36
CA SER A 37 -50.85 -4.86 -9.91
C SER A 37 -51.51 -4.10 -8.76
N GLN A 38 -50.96 -2.95 -8.35
CA GLN A 38 -51.77 -1.96 -7.62
C GLN A 38 -51.18 -0.56 -7.75
N GLY A 39 -51.80 0.22 -8.64
CA GLY A 39 -51.52 1.63 -8.86
C GLY A 39 -52.44 2.25 -9.90
N GLU A 40 -53.71 1.83 -9.96
CA GLU A 40 -54.74 2.67 -10.57
C GLU A 40 -54.92 3.91 -9.70
N ASN A 41 -54.38 5.04 -10.14
CA ASN A 41 -55.06 6.33 -10.18
C ASN A 41 -54.11 7.44 -10.62
N GLY A 42 -54.43 8.06 -11.75
CA GLY A 42 -53.72 9.23 -12.25
C GLY A 42 -53.82 9.33 -13.76
N GLU A 43 -55.00 9.71 -14.22
CA GLU A 43 -55.30 10.31 -15.52
C GLU A 43 -54.16 10.43 -16.53
N ALA A 44 -54.37 9.79 -17.67
CA ALA A 44 -53.76 10.18 -18.92
C ALA A 44 -54.10 11.66 -19.23
N SER A 45 -53.25 12.61 -18.84
CA SER A 45 -53.18 13.97 -19.40
C SER A 45 -52.01 14.77 -18.84
N GLU A 46 -50.74 14.45 -19.17
CA GLU A 46 -49.68 15.49 -19.19
C GLU A 46 -48.64 15.21 -20.31
N GLU A 47 -48.24 16.31 -20.94
CA GLU A 47 -47.54 16.47 -22.22
C GLU A 47 -46.16 15.79 -22.34
N PRO A 48 -45.58 15.66 -23.57
CA PRO A 48 -44.18 15.22 -23.78
C PRO A 48 -43.10 16.03 -23.02
N LYS A 49 -43.47 17.13 -22.36
CA LYS A 49 -42.59 17.99 -21.55
C LYS A 49 -42.12 17.31 -20.26
N GLY A 50 -42.91 16.42 -19.65
CA GLY A 50 -42.56 15.73 -18.40
C GLY A 50 -41.43 14.72 -18.55
N ARG A 51 -41.44 13.92 -19.63
CA ARG A 51 -40.37 12.95 -19.93
C ARG A 51 -39.04 13.63 -20.22
N ALA A 52 -39.04 14.72 -20.99
CA ALA A 52 -37.84 15.49 -21.27
C ALA A 52 -37.20 16.07 -19.98
N ALA A 53 -38.02 16.53 -19.03
CA ALA A 53 -37.53 17.01 -17.72
C ALA A 53 -36.91 15.88 -16.89
N GLN A 54 -37.48 14.67 -16.91
CA GLN A 54 -36.91 13.49 -16.24
C GLN A 54 -35.54 13.09 -16.82
N TYR A 55 -35.37 13.12 -18.14
CA TYR A 55 -34.07 12.83 -18.75
C TYR A 55 -33.00 13.87 -18.39
N ARG A 56 -33.37 15.15 -18.30
CA ARG A 56 -32.44 16.20 -17.85
C ARG A 56 -32.02 16.00 -16.40
N LYS A 57 -32.97 15.68 -15.50
CA LYS A 57 -32.64 15.35 -14.11
C LYS A 57 -31.70 14.15 -14.02
N ARG A 58 -31.99 13.07 -14.77
CA ARG A 58 -31.12 11.88 -14.80
C ARG A 58 -29.71 12.18 -15.31
N ALA A 59 -29.57 13.06 -16.31
CA ALA A 59 -28.26 13.49 -16.81
C ALA A 59 -27.49 14.28 -15.74
N GLN A 60 -28.15 15.24 -15.08
CA GLN A 60 -27.56 16.01 -13.98
C GLN A 60 -27.15 15.12 -12.81
N ASP A 61 -28.00 14.16 -12.43
CA ASP A 61 -27.69 13.20 -11.36
C ASP A 61 -26.51 12.30 -11.74
N ALA A 62 -26.38 11.92 -13.02
CA ALA A 62 -25.24 11.13 -13.50
C ALA A 62 -23.95 11.94 -13.50
N GLU A 63 -23.99 13.18 -13.98
CA GLU A 63 -22.84 14.10 -13.94
C GLU A 63 -22.41 14.38 -12.50
N ALA A 64 -23.36 14.60 -11.58
CA ALA A 64 -23.09 14.80 -10.16
C ALA A 64 -22.40 13.58 -9.53
N LYS A 65 -22.84 12.36 -9.86
CA LYS A 65 -22.20 11.13 -9.38
C LYS A 65 -20.80 10.94 -9.94
N VAL A 66 -20.56 11.27 -11.21
CA VAL A 66 -19.22 11.22 -11.80
C VAL A 66 -18.30 12.21 -11.09
N ALA A 67 -18.74 13.45 -10.89
CA ALA A 67 -17.96 14.46 -10.17
C ALA A 67 -17.65 14.04 -8.73
N GLU A 68 -18.60 13.40 -8.03
CA GLU A 68 -18.39 12.88 -6.68
C GLU A 68 -17.34 11.75 -6.67
N VAL A 69 -17.43 10.80 -7.59
CA VAL A 69 -16.45 9.70 -7.71
C VAL A 69 -15.07 10.23 -8.08
N GLU A 70 -14.98 11.21 -8.99
CA GLU A 70 -13.72 11.85 -9.34
C GLU A 70 -13.11 12.56 -8.13
N ALA A 71 -13.90 13.31 -7.36
CA ALA A 71 -13.43 13.96 -6.14
C ALA A 71 -12.93 12.94 -5.10
N GLN A 72 -13.67 11.85 -4.88
CA GLN A 72 -13.26 10.76 -3.98
C GLN A 72 -11.98 10.09 -4.48
N SER A 73 -11.86 9.86 -5.79
CA SER A 73 -10.66 9.25 -6.38
C SER A 73 -9.43 10.15 -6.21
N ALA A 74 -9.58 11.47 -6.34
CA ALA A 74 -8.50 12.43 -6.15
C ALA A 74 -8.05 12.48 -4.68
N GLU A 75 -8.99 12.44 -3.74
CA GLU A 75 -8.68 12.37 -2.31
C GLU A 75 -7.96 11.06 -1.96
N LEU A 76 -8.45 9.92 -2.45
CA LEU A 76 -7.82 8.62 -2.26
C LEU A 76 -6.42 8.60 -2.88
N ALA A 77 -6.23 9.11 -4.09
CA ALA A 77 -4.92 9.21 -4.72
C ALA A 77 -3.94 10.05 -3.87
N ALA A 78 -4.40 11.20 -3.35
CA ALA A 78 -3.58 12.06 -2.49
C ALA A 78 -3.22 11.40 -1.15
N THR A 79 -4.12 10.59 -0.57
CA THR A 79 -3.82 9.83 0.66
C THR A 79 -2.83 8.70 0.41
N VAL A 80 -2.98 7.97 -0.69
CA VAL A 80 -2.05 6.91 -1.10
C VAL A 80 -0.66 7.48 -1.34
N GLU A 81 -0.54 8.58 -2.08
CA GLU A 81 0.75 9.24 -2.34
C GLU A 81 1.44 9.65 -1.03
N ARG A 82 0.68 10.19 -0.07
CA ARG A 82 1.21 10.57 1.25
C ARG A 82 1.73 9.36 2.03
N LEU A 83 1.00 8.25 2.02
CA LEU A 83 1.42 7.02 2.69
C LEU A 83 2.65 6.40 2.04
N GLN A 84 2.67 6.36 0.71
CA GLN A 84 3.81 5.90 -0.08
C GLN A 84 5.05 6.72 0.23
N ARG A 85 4.93 8.05 0.26
CA ARG A 85 6.00 8.95 0.62
C ARG A 85 6.54 8.68 2.03
N LEU A 86 5.65 8.53 3.02
CA LEU A 86 6.06 8.19 4.40
C LEU A 86 6.80 6.87 4.47
N HIS A 87 6.34 5.86 3.74
CA HIS A 87 6.96 4.54 3.74
C HIS A 87 8.34 4.55 3.07
N VAL A 88 8.47 5.27 1.96
CA VAL A 88 9.77 5.53 1.30
C VAL A 88 10.70 6.30 2.24
N GLU A 89 10.23 7.36 2.90
CA GLU A 89 11.00 8.14 3.87
C GLU A 89 11.53 7.26 5.02
N GLN A 90 10.71 6.34 5.55
CA GLN A 90 11.14 5.39 6.58
C GLN A 90 12.21 4.43 6.08
N SER A 91 12.06 3.91 4.86
CA SER A 91 13.05 3.01 4.26
C SER A 91 14.39 3.70 4.01
N ILE A 92 14.38 4.96 3.56
CA ILE A 92 15.60 5.77 3.37
C ILE A 92 16.21 6.15 4.72
N ALA A 93 15.40 6.49 5.72
CA ALA A 93 15.91 6.80 7.05
C ALA A 93 16.63 5.60 7.68
N ALA A 94 16.22 4.37 7.37
CA ALA A 94 16.89 3.16 7.84
C ALA A 94 18.32 3.01 7.27
N THR A 95 18.62 3.57 6.09
CA THR A 95 19.98 3.60 5.52
C THR A 95 20.86 4.71 6.13
N GLY A 96 20.30 5.53 7.03
CA GLY A 96 21.00 6.61 7.71
C GLY A 96 21.13 7.90 6.88
N LEU A 97 20.52 7.94 5.70
CA LEU A 97 20.49 9.13 4.84
C LEU A 97 19.27 10.00 5.13
N LYS A 98 19.41 11.29 4.81
CA LYS A 98 18.28 12.22 4.86
C LYS A 98 17.38 11.94 3.65
N PRO A 99 16.06 11.70 3.82
CA PRO A 99 15.16 11.46 2.70
C PRO A 99 15.15 12.60 1.67
N ALA A 100 15.32 13.85 2.13
CA ALA A 100 15.42 15.02 1.26
C ALA A 100 16.59 14.95 0.25
N ALA A 101 17.67 14.25 0.56
CA ALA A 101 18.79 14.07 -0.37
C ALA A 101 18.44 13.07 -1.48
N VAL A 102 17.68 12.02 -1.16
CA VAL A 102 17.24 11.02 -2.14
C VAL A 102 16.14 11.59 -3.05
N PHE A 103 15.18 12.34 -2.50
CA PHE A 103 14.15 13.02 -3.29
C PHE A 103 14.67 14.17 -4.16
N ALA A 104 15.90 14.64 -3.94
CA ALA A 104 16.54 15.61 -4.83
C ALA A 104 17.05 14.97 -6.13
N VAL A 105 17.27 13.65 -6.13
CA VAL A 105 17.83 12.89 -7.27
C VAL A 105 16.78 12.02 -7.95
N ALA A 106 15.84 11.46 -7.19
CA ALA A 106 14.83 10.53 -7.69
C ALA A 106 13.41 10.96 -7.31
N GLN A 107 12.46 10.70 -8.21
CA GLN A 107 11.03 10.93 -7.95
C GLN A 107 10.41 9.75 -7.20
N LEU A 108 9.29 9.99 -6.50
CA LEU A 108 8.59 8.95 -5.73
C LEU A 108 8.21 7.73 -6.59
N SER A 109 7.78 7.95 -7.84
CA SER A 109 7.44 6.90 -8.81
C SER A 109 8.62 6.01 -9.20
N GLU A 110 9.84 6.54 -9.16
CA GLU A 110 11.06 5.79 -9.50
C GLU A 110 11.54 4.94 -8.31
N LEU A 111 11.11 5.24 -7.09
CA LEU A 111 11.50 4.53 -5.87
C LEU A 111 10.49 3.44 -5.47
N ILE A 112 9.34 3.42 -6.14
CA ILE A 112 8.24 2.49 -5.89
C ILE A 112 8.21 1.42 -7.00
N GLY A 113 7.86 0.19 -6.62
CA GLY A 113 7.60 -0.90 -7.55
C GLY A 113 6.17 -0.87 -8.09
N GLU A 114 5.87 -1.72 -9.06
CA GLU A 114 4.51 -1.84 -9.63
C GLU A 114 3.45 -2.22 -8.56
N ASP A 115 3.89 -2.82 -7.46
CA ASP A 115 3.05 -3.20 -6.32
C ASP A 115 2.68 -2.02 -5.39
N GLY A 116 3.17 -0.81 -5.67
CA GLY A 116 2.97 0.36 -4.82
C GLY A 116 3.81 0.37 -3.52
N LEU A 117 4.72 -0.60 -3.39
CA LEU A 117 5.67 -0.73 -2.28
C LEU A 117 7.06 -0.18 -2.67
N PRO A 118 7.88 0.26 -1.70
CA PRO A 118 9.26 0.65 -1.98
C PRO A 118 10.07 -0.50 -2.58
N ASP A 119 10.69 -0.25 -3.74
CA ASP A 119 11.61 -1.21 -4.33
C ASP A 119 13.02 -0.96 -3.76
N LYS A 120 13.54 -1.94 -3.01
CA LYS A 120 14.87 -1.86 -2.39
C LYS A 120 15.97 -1.63 -3.42
N SER A 121 15.88 -2.25 -4.58
CA SER A 121 16.91 -2.14 -5.62
C SER A 121 17.00 -0.72 -6.18
N LYS A 122 15.84 -0.09 -6.42
CA LYS A 122 15.75 1.29 -6.89
C LYS A 122 16.13 2.29 -5.80
N LEU A 123 15.75 2.03 -4.55
CA LEU A 123 16.17 2.83 -3.41
C LEU A 123 17.68 2.82 -3.20
N ASP A 124 18.32 1.65 -3.29
CA ASP A 124 19.78 1.54 -3.14
C ASP A 124 20.51 2.27 -4.28
N ALA A 125 20.01 2.16 -5.52
CA ALA A 125 20.54 2.91 -6.66
C ALA A 125 20.39 4.42 -6.46
N ALA A 126 19.24 4.89 -6.00
CA ALA A 126 18.99 6.30 -5.73
C ALA A 126 19.81 6.82 -4.53
N VAL A 127 20.03 5.98 -3.52
CA VAL A 127 20.92 6.26 -2.39
C VAL A 127 22.36 6.42 -2.88
N HIS A 128 22.86 5.52 -3.73
CA HIS A 128 24.19 5.65 -4.33
C HIS A 128 24.31 6.91 -5.17
N ALA A 129 23.32 7.19 -6.02
CA ALA A 129 23.31 8.41 -6.82
C ALA A 129 23.28 9.68 -5.96
N ALA A 130 22.53 9.68 -4.85
CA ALA A 130 22.51 10.78 -3.90
C ALA A 130 23.84 10.95 -3.15
N GLN A 131 24.53 9.85 -2.82
CA GLN A 131 25.87 9.91 -2.23
C GLN A 131 26.88 10.52 -3.21
N GLU A 132 26.85 10.10 -4.47
CA GLU A 132 27.77 10.57 -5.52
C GLU A 132 27.52 12.02 -5.92
N GLN A 133 26.26 12.42 -6.13
CA GLN A 133 25.92 13.74 -6.65
C GLN A 133 25.90 14.83 -5.57
N LEU A 134 25.39 14.51 -4.37
CA LEU A 134 25.18 15.49 -3.30
C LEU A 134 26.25 15.39 -2.20
N GLY A 135 27.16 14.42 -2.28
CA GLY A 135 28.13 14.15 -1.20
C GLY A 135 27.43 13.81 0.11
N ALA A 136 26.20 13.31 0.06
CA ALA A 136 25.38 13.03 1.22
C ALA A 136 25.98 11.85 1.98
N ALA A 137 26.82 12.11 2.99
CA ALA A 137 27.32 11.06 3.85
C ALA A 137 26.18 10.53 4.76
N PRO A 138 26.10 9.21 4.99
CA PRO A 138 25.17 8.66 5.96
C PRO A 138 25.43 9.29 7.32
N LYS A 139 24.36 9.67 8.03
CA LYS A 139 24.47 10.26 9.35
C LYS A 139 25.22 9.26 10.24
N PRO A 140 26.32 9.67 10.89
CA PRO A 140 27.03 8.76 11.79
C PRO A 140 26.03 8.29 12.83
N ALA A 141 25.88 6.96 12.96
CA ALA A 141 25.07 6.36 14.00
C ALA A 141 25.47 7.04 15.31
N ALA A 142 24.50 7.64 16.00
CA ALA A 142 24.78 8.29 17.26
C ALA A 142 25.47 7.23 18.12
N VAL A 143 26.75 7.45 18.42
CA VAL A 143 27.50 6.59 19.33
C VAL A 143 26.67 6.62 20.59
N GLN A 144 25.94 5.52 20.84
CA GLN A 144 25.33 5.24 22.12
C GLN A 144 26.52 5.30 23.04
N ARG A 145 26.71 6.45 23.70
CA ARG A 145 27.69 6.55 24.77
C ARG A 145 27.18 5.52 25.74
N GLN A 146 27.73 4.31 25.67
CA GLN A 146 27.68 3.36 26.76
C GLN A 146 28.03 4.25 27.94
N ARG A 147 27.03 4.46 28.79
CA ARG A 147 27.09 5.26 29.99
C ARG A 147 27.98 4.47 30.93
N GLY A 148 29.25 4.36 30.55
CA GLY A 148 30.29 3.66 31.24
C GLY A 148 30.78 4.55 32.37
N MET A 149 31.26 3.89 33.42
CA MET A 149 31.89 4.45 34.60
C MET A 149 30.93 4.91 35.71
N VAL A 150 30.22 3.93 36.28
CA VAL A 150 30.07 3.89 37.75
C VAL A 150 31.47 3.55 38.30
N SER A 151 32.31 4.56 38.46
CA SER A 151 33.56 4.43 39.22
C SER A 151 33.26 4.87 40.64
N GLY A 152 33.27 3.93 41.59
CA GLY A 152 33.17 4.22 43.01
C GLY A 152 32.40 3.17 43.80
N ALA A 153 33.11 2.16 44.28
CA ALA A 153 32.84 1.43 45.53
C ALA A 153 31.36 1.14 45.90
N SER A 154 30.75 0.13 45.28
CA SER A 154 29.97 -0.88 46.02
C SER A 154 29.60 -2.02 45.08
N GLY A 155 30.06 -3.22 45.40
CA GLY A 155 29.53 -4.41 44.77
C GLY A 155 28.15 -4.71 45.34
N TYR A 156 27.13 -4.68 44.49
CA TYR A 156 25.86 -5.39 44.72
C TYR A 156 25.34 -5.88 43.36
N PRO A 157 25.00 -7.16 43.19
CA PRO A 157 24.49 -7.66 41.92
C PRO A 157 23.12 -7.04 41.64
N ALA A 158 22.96 -6.51 40.43
CA ALA A 158 21.71 -6.03 39.89
C ALA A 158 20.75 -7.21 39.62
N GLY A 159 20.09 -7.70 40.66
CA GLY A 159 18.80 -8.37 40.54
C GLY A 159 17.68 -7.34 40.32
N PRO A 160 16.48 -7.76 39.86
CA PRO A 160 15.34 -6.86 39.72
C PRO A 160 15.07 -6.22 41.08
N LYS A 161 15.24 -4.90 41.15
CA LYS A 161 14.92 -4.14 42.36
C LYS A 161 13.43 -4.34 42.60
N SER A 162 13.07 -5.16 43.60
CA SER A 162 11.71 -5.16 44.12
C SER A 162 11.38 -3.71 44.46
N ASN A 163 10.29 -3.21 43.89
CA ASN A 163 9.90 -1.81 44.05
C ASN A 163 9.78 -1.54 45.55
N GLY A 164 10.74 -0.81 46.12
CA GLY A 164 10.73 -0.46 47.56
C GLY A 164 9.46 0.28 47.97
N TRP A 165 8.77 0.87 46.99
CA TRP A 165 7.44 1.42 47.16
C TRP A 165 6.34 0.37 47.37
N ALA A 166 6.39 -0.75 46.64
CA ALA A 166 5.44 -1.86 46.84
C ALA A 166 5.66 -2.55 48.20
N ALA A 167 6.92 -2.66 48.66
CA ALA A 167 7.24 -3.22 49.97
C ALA A 167 6.75 -2.36 51.15
N ALA A 168 6.57 -1.05 50.95
CA ALA A 168 6.05 -0.16 51.99
C ALA A 168 4.55 -0.37 52.29
N PHE A 169 3.84 -1.07 51.40
CA PHE A 169 2.41 -1.39 51.55
C PHE A 169 2.14 -2.89 51.72
N SER A 170 3.19 -3.71 51.83
CA SER A 170 3.02 -5.12 52.16
C SER A 170 2.74 -5.27 53.66
N PRO A 171 1.83 -6.16 54.08
CA PRO A 171 1.63 -6.50 55.49
C PRO A 171 2.94 -7.02 56.10
N PRO A 172 3.19 -6.81 57.40
CA PRO A 172 4.28 -7.49 58.10
C PRO A 172 4.03 -9.00 58.03
N ASP A 173 4.98 -9.76 57.46
CA ASP A 173 4.92 -11.22 57.48
C ASP A 173 5.08 -11.71 58.94
N ASP A 174 4.13 -12.55 59.40
CA ASP A 174 4.12 -13.27 60.70
C ASP A 174 5.08 -14.48 60.68
#